data_AF-A0A2K8JVD2-F1
#
_entry.id   AF-A0A2K8JVD2-F1
#
_cell.length_a   1.000
_cell.length_b   1.000
_cell.length_c   1.000
_cell.angle_alpha   90.00
_cell.angle_beta   90.00
_cell.angle_gamma   90.00
#
_symmetry.space_group_name_H-M   'P 1'
#
loop_
_entity.id
_entity.type
_entity.pdbx_description
1 polymer ?
#
loop_
_entity_poly.entity_id
_entity_poly.type
_entity_poly.pdbx_seq_one_letter_code
_entity_poly.pdbx_strand_id
1 'polypeptide(L)'
;MSLLYLLGFLFLINGQVNSTPAVFVNIESVFEKFENWLTEKAHAFVSDITNIGLNVKLLFQSEITSGQNNIEKVTTTAINDLKTFEELIDKNCLEKGVKQLEQTKTATIWEFLHCANLSNAGKDVGDMFNETIKITNEILKYIGDATGGLSTCILGDYINDLACVSEHVWNAIKNIRTAIPDVSQYEEKMANLTQDIKSDVNYCLHPPEGNIKKQVDKILNDTKHCSTKVNHKL
;
A
#
# COMPACT_ATOMS: atom_id res chain seq x y z
N MET A 1 -4.97 -0.15 18.49
CA MET A 1 -5.04 -0.35 19.97
C MET A 1 -4.07 0.54 20.76
N SER A 2 -3.08 1.21 20.14
CA SER A 2 -2.08 2.05 20.83
C SER A 2 -2.54 3.48 21.19
N LEU A 3 -3.52 4.04 20.47
CA LEU A 3 -3.95 5.44 20.63
C LEU A 3 -4.72 5.73 21.94
N LEU A 4 -5.47 4.75 22.45
CA LEU A 4 -6.20 4.86 23.72
C LEU A 4 -5.24 4.85 24.94
N TYR A 5 -4.11 4.15 24.84
CA TYR A 5 -3.05 4.20 25.86
C TYR A 5 -2.33 5.55 25.88
N LEU A 6 -2.24 6.21 24.72
CA LEU A 6 -1.71 7.55 24.52
C LEU A 6 -2.52 8.61 25.29
N LEU A 7 -3.85 8.47 25.29
CA LEU A 7 -4.78 9.32 26.04
C LEU A 7 -4.76 9.01 27.54
N GLY A 8 -4.70 7.73 27.93
CA GLY A 8 -4.65 7.31 29.32
C GLY A 8 -3.43 7.83 30.08
N PHE A 9 -2.26 7.87 29.43
CA PHE A 9 -1.02 8.33 30.07
C PHE A 9 -0.96 9.87 30.24
N LEU A 10 -1.57 10.64 29.33
CA LEU A 10 -1.67 12.10 29.45
C LEU A 10 -2.60 12.56 30.58
N PHE A 11 -3.66 11.79 30.86
CA PHE A 11 -4.48 12.00 32.06
C PHE A 11 -3.74 11.66 33.35
N LEU A 12 -2.81 10.70 33.34
CA LEU A 12 -1.99 10.36 34.50
C LEU A 12 -0.99 11.48 34.86
N ILE A 13 -0.49 12.22 33.88
CA ILE A 13 0.34 13.42 34.12
C ILE A 13 -0.48 14.51 34.82
N ASN A 14 -1.74 14.74 34.38
CA ASN A 14 -2.66 15.66 35.07
C ASN A 14 -3.07 15.18 36.49
N GLY A 15 -3.14 13.86 36.71
CA GLY A 15 -3.52 13.27 38.00
C GLY A 15 -2.44 13.35 39.08
N GLN A 16 -1.16 13.43 38.73
CA GLN A 16 -0.06 13.51 39.70
C GLN A 16 0.34 14.93 40.12
N VAL A 17 -0.19 15.98 39.49
CA VAL A 17 0.16 17.38 39.83
C VAL A 17 -0.58 17.90 41.06
N ASN A 18 -1.54 17.15 41.61
CA ASN A 18 -2.39 17.63 42.71
C ASN A 18 -1.94 17.22 44.12
N SER A 19 -0.72 16.69 44.29
CA SER A 19 -0.21 16.32 45.61
C SER A 19 1.31 16.46 45.74
N THR A 20 1.85 17.68 45.74
CA THR A 20 2.74 18.24 46.78
C THR A 20 3.45 19.53 46.32
N PRO A 21 3.64 20.52 47.21
CA PRO A 21 4.48 21.68 46.96
C PRO A 21 5.87 21.48 47.60
N ALA A 22 6.88 21.13 46.81
CA ALA A 22 8.28 21.44 47.09
C ALA A 22 9.18 20.96 45.94
N VAL A 23 10.19 21.77 45.64
CA VAL A 23 11.29 21.52 44.71
C VAL A 23 10.93 21.74 43.25
N PHE A 24 11.25 22.95 42.78
CA PHE A 24 11.69 23.31 41.44
C PHE A 24 11.88 22.09 40.52
N VAL A 25 10.79 21.63 39.90
CA VAL A 25 10.91 20.79 38.72
C VAL A 25 11.59 21.69 37.71
N ASN A 26 12.83 21.36 37.34
CA ASN A 26 13.56 22.11 36.33
C ASN A 26 12.66 22.18 35.10
N ILE A 27 12.06 23.34 34.84
CA ILE A 27 11.07 23.53 33.78
C ILE A 27 11.68 23.10 32.43
N GLU A 28 12.98 23.33 32.26
CA GLU A 28 13.80 22.83 31.14
C GLU A 28 13.71 21.31 30.96
N SER A 29 13.75 20.54 32.05
CA SER A 29 13.60 19.08 32.01
C SER A 29 12.18 18.62 31.68
N VAL A 30 11.16 19.44 31.93
CA VAL A 30 9.77 19.16 31.54
C VAL A 30 9.58 19.46 30.06
N PHE A 31 10.18 20.55 29.56
CA PHE A 31 10.24 20.89 28.14
C PHE A 31 10.89 19.79 27.33
N GLU A 32 12.11 19.38 27.69
CA GLU A 32 12.83 18.32 26.98
C GLU A 32 12.05 17.01 26.99
N LYS A 33 11.42 16.62 28.11
CA LYS A 33 10.61 15.40 28.17
C LYS A 33 9.38 15.46 27.30
N PHE A 34 8.70 16.61 27.25
CA PHE A 34 7.52 16.79 26.42
C PHE A 34 7.86 16.85 24.93
N GLU A 35 8.90 17.58 24.55
CA GLU A 35 9.40 17.65 23.18
C GLU A 35 9.85 16.27 22.68
N ASN A 36 10.61 15.53 23.49
CA ASN A 36 11.02 14.17 23.15
C ASN A 36 9.81 13.24 22.99
N TRP A 37 8.84 13.32 23.92
CA TRP A 37 7.63 12.51 23.84
C TRP A 37 6.79 12.84 22.59
N LEU A 38 6.58 14.14 22.29
CA LEU A 38 5.87 14.58 21.09
C LEU A 38 6.57 14.06 19.83
N THR A 39 7.88 14.23 19.76
CA THR A 39 8.70 13.78 18.62
C THR A 39 8.66 12.26 18.45
N GLU A 40 8.72 11.49 19.53
CA GLU A 40 8.61 10.03 19.48
C GLU A 40 7.23 9.60 18.94
N LYS A 41 6.14 10.17 19.48
CA LYS A 41 4.78 9.80 19.06
C LYS A 41 4.47 10.22 17.64
N ALA A 42 4.95 11.38 17.26
CA ALA A 42 4.95 11.84 15.89
C ALA A 42 5.62 10.88 14.92
N HIS A 43 6.86 10.51 15.20
CA HIS A 43 7.61 9.59 14.34
C HIS A 43 6.95 8.23 14.26
N ALA A 44 6.46 7.70 15.38
CA ALA A 44 5.70 6.45 15.38
C ALA A 44 4.46 6.54 14.47
N PHE A 45 3.73 7.65 14.57
CA PHE A 45 2.52 7.86 13.79
C PHE A 45 2.78 8.05 12.28
N VAL A 46 3.78 8.85 11.94
CA VAL A 46 4.24 9.03 10.55
C VAL A 46 4.70 7.70 9.97
N SER A 47 5.43 6.91 10.75
CA SER A 47 5.85 5.56 10.36
C SER A 47 4.64 4.67 10.08
N ASP A 48 3.64 4.64 10.97
CA ASP A 48 2.43 3.83 10.80
C ASP A 48 1.68 4.19 9.51
N ILE A 49 1.43 5.48 9.26
CA ILE A 49 0.74 5.96 8.05
C ILE A 49 1.53 5.65 6.78
N THR A 50 2.85 5.87 6.82
CA THR A 50 3.75 5.58 5.70
C THR A 50 3.75 4.09 5.40
N ASN A 51 3.81 3.24 6.43
CA ASN A 51 3.78 1.78 6.29
C ASN A 51 2.47 1.29 5.68
N ILE A 52 1.33 1.87 6.06
CA ILE A 52 0.04 1.55 5.43
C ILE A 52 0.08 1.86 3.93
N GLY A 53 0.51 3.06 3.54
CA GLY A 53 0.61 3.44 2.12
C GLY A 53 1.59 2.56 1.33
N LEU A 54 2.74 2.24 1.92
CA LEU A 54 3.72 1.32 1.32
C LEU A 54 3.16 -0.09 1.16
N ASN A 55 2.42 -0.61 2.14
CA ASN A 55 1.82 -1.94 2.07
C ASN A 55 0.82 -2.06 0.92
N VAL A 56 -0.01 -1.05 0.71
CA VAL A 56 -0.96 -1.03 -0.43
C VAL A 56 -0.22 -0.99 -1.76
N LYS A 57 0.83 -0.16 -1.87
CA LYS A 57 1.67 -0.12 -3.07
C LYS A 57 2.36 -1.46 -3.36
N LEU A 58 2.93 -2.10 -2.34
CA LEU A 58 3.57 -3.40 -2.47
C LEU A 58 2.57 -4.50 -2.82
N LEU A 59 1.37 -4.46 -2.25
CA LEU A 59 0.29 -5.36 -2.61
C LEU A 59 -0.07 -5.21 -4.09
N PHE A 60 -0.31 -3.98 -4.56
CA PHE A 60 -0.62 -3.71 -5.96
C PHE A 60 0.45 -4.28 -6.91
N GLN A 61 1.72 -4.03 -6.61
CA GLN A 61 2.84 -4.59 -7.37
C GLN A 61 2.85 -6.12 -7.34
N SER A 62 2.65 -6.72 -6.17
CA SER A 62 2.61 -8.17 -6.00
C SER A 62 1.47 -8.82 -6.77
N GLU A 63 0.28 -8.21 -6.79
CA GLU A 63 -0.88 -8.72 -7.52
C GLU A 63 -0.67 -8.61 -9.04
N ILE A 64 -0.05 -7.52 -9.54
CA ILE A 64 0.37 -7.41 -10.94
C ILE A 64 1.35 -8.52 -11.32
N THR A 65 2.40 -8.71 -10.52
CA THR A 65 3.41 -9.76 -10.77
C THR A 65 2.78 -11.15 -10.72
N SER A 66 1.88 -11.40 -9.76
CA SER A 66 1.13 -12.66 -9.67
C SER A 66 0.30 -12.91 -10.94
N GLY A 67 -0.38 -11.87 -11.44
CA GLY A 67 -1.16 -11.95 -12.68
C GLY A 67 -0.31 -12.28 -13.91
N GLN A 68 0.82 -11.61 -14.08
CA GLN A 68 1.77 -11.92 -15.16
C GLN A 68 2.28 -13.35 -15.07
N ASN A 69 2.69 -13.79 -13.87
CA ASN A 69 3.18 -15.15 -13.64
C ASN A 69 2.12 -16.21 -13.95
N ASN A 70 0.84 -15.93 -13.68
CA ASN A 70 -0.24 -16.85 -14.04
C ASN A 70 -0.36 -17.03 -15.57
N ILE A 71 -0.33 -15.92 -16.32
CA ILE A 71 -0.33 -15.94 -17.80
C ILE A 71 0.88 -16.71 -18.35
N GLU A 72 2.08 -16.43 -17.81
CA GLU A 72 3.30 -17.14 -18.19
C GLU A 72 3.22 -18.63 -17.88
N LYS A 73 2.70 -19.00 -16.71
CA LYS A 73 2.55 -20.41 -16.31
C LYS A 73 1.64 -21.15 -17.27
N VAL A 74 0.45 -20.63 -17.56
CA VAL A 74 -0.53 -21.29 -18.45
C VAL A 74 0.06 -21.52 -19.85
N THR A 75 0.71 -20.50 -20.42
CA THR A 75 1.32 -20.62 -21.76
C THR A 75 2.55 -21.52 -21.77
N THR A 76 3.42 -21.43 -20.76
CA THR A 76 4.64 -22.26 -20.66
C THR A 76 4.29 -23.74 -20.46
N THR A 77 3.28 -24.05 -19.64
CA THR A 77 2.77 -25.42 -19.51
C THR A 77 2.28 -25.94 -20.87
N ALA A 78 1.52 -25.16 -21.62
CA ALA A 78 1.06 -25.57 -22.95
C ALA A 78 2.20 -25.79 -23.96
N ILE A 79 3.24 -24.95 -23.92
CA ILE A 79 4.44 -25.14 -24.76
C ILE A 79 5.16 -26.44 -24.39
N ASN A 80 5.31 -26.73 -23.10
CA ASN A 80 5.94 -27.96 -22.63
C ASN A 80 5.11 -29.19 -23.00
N ASP A 81 3.78 -29.09 -22.93
CA ASP A 81 2.88 -30.16 -23.38
C ASP A 81 3.08 -30.46 -24.88
N LEU A 82 3.16 -29.43 -25.73
CA LEU A 82 3.45 -29.62 -27.16
C LEU A 82 4.79 -30.29 -27.41
N LYS A 83 5.84 -29.84 -26.71
CA LYS A 83 7.19 -30.42 -26.82
C LYS A 83 7.24 -31.89 -26.37
N THR A 84 6.43 -32.25 -25.37
CA THR A 84 6.33 -33.66 -24.93
C THR A 84 5.84 -34.59 -26.04
N PHE A 85 5.09 -34.07 -27.01
CA PHE A 85 4.58 -34.83 -28.16
C PHE A 85 5.33 -34.51 -29.46
N GLU A 86 6.56 -33.98 -29.39
CA GLU A 86 7.30 -33.54 -30.58
C GLU A 86 7.52 -34.65 -31.62
N GLU A 87 7.65 -35.91 -31.19
CA GLU A 87 7.81 -37.06 -32.08
C GLU A 87 6.52 -37.43 -32.83
N LEU A 88 5.36 -37.03 -32.30
CA LEU A 88 4.03 -37.34 -32.84
C LEU A 88 3.42 -36.19 -33.66
N ILE A 89 4.06 -35.02 -33.62
CA ILE A 89 3.57 -33.79 -34.23
C ILE A 89 4.51 -33.41 -35.39
N ASP A 90 3.95 -33.17 -36.58
CA ASP A 90 4.74 -32.62 -37.69
C ASP A 90 5.48 -31.34 -37.25
N LYS A 91 6.78 -31.22 -37.60
CA LYS A 91 7.63 -30.12 -37.16
C LYS A 91 7.07 -28.74 -37.51
N ASN A 92 6.47 -28.56 -38.69
CA ASN A 92 5.92 -27.26 -39.08
C ASN A 92 4.68 -26.92 -38.24
N CYS A 93 3.86 -27.92 -37.92
CA CYS A 93 2.73 -27.77 -37.01
C CYS A 93 3.20 -27.41 -35.59
N LEU A 94 4.21 -28.11 -35.08
CA LEU A 94 4.80 -27.85 -33.76
C LEU A 94 5.35 -26.42 -33.65
N GLU A 95 6.21 -26.01 -34.60
CA GLU A 95 6.81 -24.67 -34.64
C GLU A 95 5.73 -23.58 -34.70
N LYS A 96 4.70 -23.78 -35.53
CA LYS A 96 3.56 -22.84 -35.62
C LYS A 96 2.79 -22.76 -34.30
N GLY A 97 2.51 -23.89 -33.65
CA GLY A 97 1.81 -23.94 -32.38
C GLY A 97 2.57 -23.22 -31.26
N VAL A 98 3.86 -23.50 -31.12
CA VAL A 98 4.74 -22.82 -30.14
C VAL A 98 4.76 -21.31 -30.40
N LYS A 99 4.93 -20.90 -31.66
CA LYS A 99 4.92 -19.47 -32.04
C LYS A 99 3.58 -18.79 -31.68
N GLN A 100 2.46 -19.46 -31.92
CA GLN A 100 1.14 -18.93 -31.56
C GLN A 100 0.95 -18.82 -30.04
N LEU A 101 1.46 -19.77 -29.25
CA LEU A 101 1.44 -19.69 -27.79
C LEU A 101 2.29 -18.53 -27.26
N GLU A 102 3.48 -18.30 -27.83
CA GLU A 102 4.34 -17.16 -27.47
C GLU A 102 3.68 -15.82 -27.81
N GLN A 103 3.04 -15.72 -28.98
CA GLN A 103 2.28 -14.53 -29.38
C GLN A 103 1.10 -14.29 -28.44
N THR A 104 0.37 -15.34 -28.09
CA THR A 104 -0.78 -15.28 -27.16
C THR A 104 -0.34 -14.84 -25.77
N LYS A 105 0.79 -15.36 -25.28
CA LYS A 105 1.39 -14.95 -24.00
C LYS A 105 1.65 -13.43 -23.98
N THR A 106 2.38 -12.94 -24.97
CA THR A 106 2.75 -11.52 -25.05
C THR A 106 1.52 -10.62 -25.20
N ALA A 107 0.56 -11.00 -26.05
CA ALA A 107 -0.68 -10.25 -26.23
C ALA A 107 -1.50 -10.21 -24.93
N THR A 108 -1.66 -11.34 -24.24
CA THR A 108 -2.43 -11.40 -22.99
C THR A 108 -1.78 -10.59 -21.87
N ILE A 109 -0.45 -10.65 -21.73
CA ILE A 109 0.27 -9.80 -20.76
C ILE A 109 0.05 -8.32 -21.09
N TRP A 110 0.11 -7.95 -22.37
CA TRP A 110 -0.13 -6.58 -22.79
C TRP A 110 -1.56 -6.13 -22.49
N GLU A 111 -2.57 -6.93 -22.81
CA GLU A 111 -3.98 -6.68 -22.51
C GLU A 111 -4.23 -6.56 -21.00
N PHE A 112 -3.65 -7.45 -20.21
CA PHE A 112 -3.72 -7.42 -18.74
C PHE A 112 -3.17 -6.09 -18.19
N LEU A 113 -1.98 -5.69 -18.62
CA LEU A 113 -1.34 -4.45 -18.17
C LEU A 113 -2.04 -3.17 -18.65
N HIS A 114 -2.72 -3.22 -19.81
CA HIS A 114 -3.46 -2.09 -20.38
C HIS A 114 -4.96 -2.13 -20.06
N CYS A 115 -5.39 -3.06 -19.22
CA CYS A 115 -6.75 -3.11 -18.72
C CYS A 115 -7.11 -1.81 -17.99
N ALA A 116 -8.29 -1.25 -18.31
CA ALA A 116 -8.73 0.03 -17.77
C ALA A 116 -8.84 0.01 -16.24
N ASN A 117 -9.36 -1.08 -15.66
CA ASN A 117 -9.47 -1.26 -14.22
C ASN A 117 -8.09 -1.25 -13.54
N LEU A 118 -7.11 -1.97 -14.09
CA LEU A 118 -5.75 -1.98 -13.55
C LEU A 118 -5.09 -0.59 -13.61
N SER A 119 -5.33 0.13 -14.70
CA SER A 119 -4.85 1.51 -14.87
C SER A 119 -5.48 2.47 -13.85
N ASN A 120 -6.75 2.28 -13.53
CA ASN A 120 -7.45 3.07 -12.51
C ASN A 120 -6.96 2.72 -11.10
N ALA A 121 -6.85 1.42 -10.78
CA ALA A 121 -6.27 0.97 -9.51
C ALA A 121 -4.85 1.54 -9.30
N GLY A 122 -4.04 1.62 -10.36
CA GLY A 122 -2.71 2.27 -10.30
C GLY A 122 -2.77 3.76 -9.99
N LYS A 123 -3.78 4.48 -10.50
CA LYS A 123 -4.02 5.89 -10.14
C LYS A 123 -4.49 6.02 -8.70
N ASP A 124 -5.42 5.19 -8.26
CA ASP A 124 -5.96 5.23 -6.90
C ASP A 124 -4.86 4.95 -5.87
N VAL A 125 -3.96 4.01 -6.14
CA VAL A 125 -2.75 3.79 -5.32
C VAL A 125 -1.83 5.02 -5.30
N GLY A 126 -1.65 5.67 -6.45
CA GLY A 126 -0.86 6.91 -6.54
C GLY A 126 -1.46 8.07 -5.76
N ASP A 127 -2.77 8.27 -5.88
CA ASP A 127 -3.52 9.30 -5.16
C ASP A 127 -3.50 9.05 -3.65
N MET A 128 -3.66 7.80 -3.22
CA MET A 128 -3.54 7.44 -1.81
C MET A 128 -2.13 7.66 -1.27
N PHE A 129 -1.08 7.40 -2.05
CA PHE A 129 0.30 7.70 -1.64
C PHE A 129 0.54 9.22 -1.50
N ASN A 130 -0.06 10.03 -2.37
CA ASN A 130 -0.03 11.49 -2.23
C ASN A 130 -0.78 11.94 -0.97
N GLU A 131 -1.91 11.31 -0.64
CA GLU A 131 -2.65 11.56 0.61
C GLU A 131 -1.80 11.17 1.84
N THR A 132 -1.06 10.04 1.79
CA THR A 132 -0.08 9.63 2.83
C THR A 132 0.94 10.73 3.10
N ILE A 133 1.55 11.27 2.03
CA ILE A 133 2.56 12.34 2.14
C ILE A 133 1.94 13.60 2.73
N LYS A 134 0.72 13.95 2.30
CA LYS A 134 0.02 15.14 2.79
C LYS A 134 -0.24 15.05 4.31
N ILE A 135 -0.85 13.95 4.77
CA ILE A 135 -1.14 13.73 6.19
C ILE A 135 0.16 13.73 7.01
N THR A 136 1.19 13.07 6.50
CA THR A 136 2.53 13.05 7.13
C THR A 136 3.09 14.47 7.31
N ASN A 137 3.02 15.30 6.26
CA ASN A 137 3.52 16.67 6.30
C ASN A 137 2.71 17.57 7.25
N GLU A 138 1.38 17.40 7.29
CA GLU A 138 0.52 18.15 8.23
C GLU A 138 0.87 17.83 9.69
N ILE A 139 1.17 16.58 9.98
CA ILE A 139 1.55 16.14 11.33
C ILE A 139 2.91 16.69 11.70
N LEU A 140 3.92 16.52 10.83
CA LEU A 140 5.25 17.10 11.01
C LEU A 140 5.19 18.60 11.24
N LYS A 141 4.29 19.31 10.54
CA LYS A 141 4.04 20.73 10.77
C LYS A 141 3.46 20.99 12.17
N TYR A 142 2.44 20.24 12.61
CA TYR A 142 1.87 20.43 13.95
C TYR A 142 2.90 20.24 15.07
N ILE A 143 3.86 19.34 14.87
CA ILE A 143 4.96 19.13 15.83
C ILE A 143 5.93 20.31 15.77
N GLY A 144 6.34 20.74 14.57
CA GLY A 144 7.21 21.91 14.41
C GLY A 144 6.60 23.18 15.01
N ASP A 145 5.30 23.38 14.85
CA ASP A 145 4.58 24.51 15.44
C ASP A 145 4.52 24.39 16.98
N ALA A 146 4.35 23.17 17.51
CA ALA A 146 4.35 22.91 18.95
C ALA A 146 5.73 23.12 19.58
N THR A 147 6.79 22.56 19.00
CA THR A 147 8.17 22.68 19.51
C THR A 147 8.72 24.09 19.32
N GLY A 148 8.43 24.72 18.18
CA GLY A 148 8.76 26.13 17.93
C GLY A 148 8.06 27.06 18.91
N GLY A 149 6.78 26.82 19.23
CA GLY A 149 6.04 27.61 20.22
C GLY A 149 6.61 27.49 21.64
N LEU A 150 7.01 26.28 22.06
CA LEU A 150 7.62 26.06 23.38
C LEU A 150 8.91 26.87 23.59
N SER A 151 9.71 27.05 22.54
CA SER A 151 10.94 27.86 22.61
C SER A 151 10.70 29.34 22.93
N THR A 152 9.47 29.83 22.73
CA THR A 152 9.08 31.23 23.00
C THR A 152 8.60 31.47 24.44
N CYS A 153 8.42 30.40 25.23
CA CYS A 153 7.88 30.48 26.59
C CYS A 153 8.89 30.81 27.69
N ILE A 154 10.14 31.17 27.36
CA ILE A 154 11.16 31.55 28.36
C ILE A 154 11.09 33.06 28.57
N LEU A 155 10.22 33.52 29.48
CA LEU A 155 9.97 34.93 29.76
C LEU A 155 10.52 35.40 31.12
N GLY A 156 11.00 34.47 31.96
CA GLY A 156 11.71 34.79 33.21
C GLY A 156 10.81 34.91 34.44
N ASP A 157 9.50 34.64 34.33
CA ASP A 157 8.58 34.47 35.45
C ASP A 157 7.92 33.08 35.39
N TYR A 158 8.19 32.27 36.41
CA TYR A 158 7.81 30.86 36.51
C TYR A 158 6.33 30.59 36.21
N ILE A 159 5.41 31.44 36.68
CA ILE A 159 3.96 31.22 36.50
C ILE A 159 3.56 31.47 35.04
N ASN A 160 4.12 32.51 34.42
CA ASN A 160 3.83 32.85 33.03
C ASN A 160 4.48 31.84 32.07
N ASP A 161 5.69 31.40 32.39
CA ASP A 161 6.39 30.36 31.64
C ASP A 161 5.57 29.06 31.67
N LEU A 162 5.10 28.62 32.85
CA LEU A 162 4.27 27.41 33.01
C LEU A 162 2.92 27.52 32.28
N ALA A 163 2.25 28.67 32.36
CA ALA A 163 0.99 28.91 31.66
C ALA A 163 1.19 28.81 30.13
N CYS A 164 2.25 29.44 29.61
CA CYS A 164 2.62 29.37 28.20
C CYS A 164 2.87 27.93 27.74
N VAL A 165 3.66 27.15 28.51
CA VAL A 165 3.90 25.72 28.21
C VAL A 165 2.58 24.96 28.13
N SER A 166 1.73 25.13 29.14
CA SER A 166 0.47 24.40 29.23
C SER A 166 -0.45 24.68 28.05
N GLU A 167 -0.45 25.91 27.54
CA GLU A 167 -1.22 26.30 26.36
C GLU A 167 -0.70 25.62 25.09
N HIS A 168 0.62 25.62 24.86
CA HIS A 168 1.20 24.94 23.70
C HIS A 168 1.02 23.42 23.75
N VAL A 169 1.15 22.82 24.93
CA VAL A 169 0.85 21.40 25.16
C VAL A 169 -0.62 21.12 24.82
N TRP A 170 -1.55 21.94 25.29
CA TRP A 170 -2.98 21.75 25.06
C TRP A 170 -3.38 21.94 23.59
N ASN A 171 -2.77 22.91 22.92
CA ASN A 171 -2.95 23.15 21.49
C ASN A 171 -2.40 21.99 20.66
N ALA A 172 -1.22 21.45 20.99
CA ALA A 172 -0.67 20.26 20.34
C ALA A 172 -1.63 19.05 20.51
N ILE A 173 -2.13 18.82 21.73
CA ILE A 173 -3.11 17.74 22.00
C ILE A 173 -4.39 17.93 21.19
N LYS A 174 -4.92 19.16 21.14
CA LYS A 174 -6.15 19.47 20.39
C LYS A 174 -5.96 19.26 18.89
N ASN A 175 -4.83 19.70 18.34
CA ASN A 175 -4.52 19.56 16.91
C ASN A 175 -4.31 18.10 16.52
N ILE A 176 -3.63 17.30 17.36
CA ILE A 176 -3.51 15.85 17.16
C ILE A 176 -4.91 15.21 17.21
N ARG A 177 -5.75 15.59 18.18
CA ARG A 177 -7.11 15.05 18.32
C ARG A 177 -8.00 15.35 17.11
N THR A 178 -7.83 16.51 16.48
CA THR A 178 -8.56 16.86 15.26
C THR A 178 -8.08 16.11 14.03
N ALA A 179 -6.85 15.59 14.02
CA ALA A 179 -6.33 14.74 12.93
C ALA A 179 -6.75 13.26 13.04
N ILE A 180 -7.21 12.80 14.23
CA ILE A 180 -7.64 11.41 14.45
C ILE A 180 -8.75 10.95 13.48
N PRO A 181 -9.83 11.72 13.24
CA PRO A 181 -10.87 11.33 12.30
C PRO A 181 -10.33 11.13 10.89
N ASP A 182 -9.43 12.00 10.44
CA ASP A 182 -8.83 11.94 9.10
C ASP A 182 -8.02 10.65 8.92
N VAL A 183 -7.37 10.19 9.99
CA VAL A 183 -6.55 8.97 9.97
C VAL A 183 -7.41 7.73 9.99
N SER A 184 -8.49 7.70 10.78
CA SER A 184 -9.45 6.58 10.74
C SER A 184 -10.11 6.46 9.36
N GLN A 185 -10.46 7.59 8.74
CA GLN A 185 -10.99 7.59 7.37
C GLN A 185 -9.95 7.13 6.35
N TYR A 186 -8.70 7.54 6.53
CA TYR A 186 -7.59 7.11 5.69
C TYR A 186 -7.33 5.59 5.80
N GLU A 187 -7.36 5.03 7.01
CA GLU A 187 -7.25 3.57 7.23
C GLU A 187 -8.37 2.81 6.51
N GLU A 188 -9.61 3.30 6.60
CA GLU A 188 -10.77 2.72 5.91
C GLU A 188 -10.62 2.79 4.38
N LYS A 189 -10.23 3.94 3.84
CA LYS A 189 -9.93 4.09 2.40
C LYS A 189 -8.87 3.09 1.94
N MET A 190 -7.81 2.91 2.71
CA MET A 190 -6.73 1.95 2.38
C MET A 190 -7.20 0.50 2.42
N ALA A 191 -8.08 0.16 3.36
CA ALA A 191 -8.69 -1.16 3.42
C ALA A 191 -9.60 -1.44 2.22
N ASN A 192 -10.41 -0.45 1.81
CA ASN A 192 -11.27 -0.57 0.63
C ASN A 192 -10.44 -0.66 -0.66
N LEU A 193 -9.44 0.20 -0.83
CA LEU A 193 -8.53 0.16 -1.98
C LEU A 193 -7.82 -1.19 -2.12
N THR A 194 -7.42 -1.80 -1.00
CA THR A 194 -6.84 -3.15 -0.98
C THR A 194 -7.79 -4.21 -1.57
N GLN A 195 -9.09 -4.10 -1.31
CA GLN A 195 -10.09 -5.00 -1.87
C GLN A 195 -10.32 -4.71 -3.36
N ASP A 196 -10.40 -3.43 -3.72
CA ASP A 196 -10.60 -2.98 -5.10
C ASP A 196 -9.44 -3.42 -6.01
N ILE A 197 -8.19 -3.27 -5.56
CA ILE A 197 -7.00 -3.76 -6.27
C ILE A 197 -7.13 -5.24 -6.61
N LYS A 198 -7.51 -6.07 -5.64
CA LYS A 198 -7.65 -7.52 -5.86
C LYS A 198 -8.76 -7.82 -6.85
N SER A 199 -9.88 -7.11 -6.74
CA SER A 199 -11.01 -7.23 -7.65
C SER A 199 -10.63 -6.86 -9.08
N ASP A 200 -9.96 -5.72 -9.24
CA ASP A 200 -9.55 -5.17 -10.54
C ASP A 200 -8.49 -6.03 -11.22
N VAL A 201 -7.47 -6.48 -10.48
CA VAL A 201 -6.47 -7.43 -11.00
C VAL A 201 -7.16 -8.71 -11.45
N ASN A 202 -8.06 -9.27 -10.63
CA ASN A 202 -8.75 -10.50 -10.97
C ASN A 202 -9.66 -10.34 -12.19
N TYR A 203 -10.35 -9.20 -12.32
CA TYR A 203 -11.16 -8.87 -13.48
C TYR A 203 -10.30 -8.80 -14.75
N CYS A 204 -9.15 -8.14 -14.69
CA CYS A 204 -8.24 -8.01 -15.83
C CYS A 204 -7.56 -9.35 -16.21
N LEU A 205 -7.41 -10.29 -15.27
CA LEU A 205 -6.91 -11.64 -15.56
C LEU A 205 -7.94 -12.56 -16.21
N HIS A 206 -9.23 -12.30 -15.95
CA HIS A 206 -10.33 -13.14 -16.42
C HIS A 206 -11.36 -12.30 -17.18
N PRO A 207 -10.97 -11.62 -18.27
CA PRO A 207 -11.90 -10.74 -18.98
C PRO A 207 -13.03 -11.58 -19.60
N PRO A 208 -14.28 -11.06 -19.61
CA PRO A 208 -15.44 -11.79 -20.12
C PRO A 208 -15.27 -12.33 -21.55
N GLU A 209 -14.53 -11.60 -22.39
CA GLU A 209 -14.37 -11.88 -23.82
C GLU A 209 -13.05 -12.61 -24.15
N GLY A 210 -12.16 -12.85 -23.18
CA GLY A 210 -10.76 -13.21 -23.46
C GLY A 210 -10.12 -14.15 -22.44
N ASN A 211 -10.68 -15.34 -22.23
CA ASN A 211 -10.03 -16.31 -21.35
C ASN A 211 -8.81 -16.95 -22.05
N ILE A 212 -7.60 -16.62 -21.57
CA ILE A 212 -6.33 -17.19 -22.03
C ILE A 212 -6.35 -18.72 -22.13
N LYS A 213 -7.03 -19.40 -21.19
CA LYS A 213 -7.17 -20.86 -21.21
C LYS A 213 -7.88 -21.35 -22.48
N LYS A 214 -8.95 -20.67 -22.90
CA LYS A 214 -9.67 -21.02 -24.14
C LYS A 214 -8.80 -20.80 -25.38
N GLN A 215 -8.01 -19.74 -25.41
CA GLN A 215 -7.10 -19.46 -26.53
C GLN A 215 -5.99 -20.52 -26.60
N VAL A 216 -5.39 -20.85 -25.45
CA VAL A 216 -4.37 -21.89 -25.32
C VAL A 216 -4.92 -23.26 -25.72
N ASP A 217 -6.09 -23.67 -25.21
CA ASP A 217 -6.74 -24.94 -25.55
C ASP A 217 -7.02 -25.04 -27.06
N LYS A 218 -7.45 -23.93 -27.68
CA LYS A 218 -7.64 -23.87 -29.13
C LYS A 218 -6.34 -24.09 -29.89
N ILE A 219 -5.26 -23.41 -29.51
CA ILE A 219 -3.95 -23.56 -30.17
C ILE A 219 -3.41 -24.98 -30.02
N LEU A 220 -3.55 -25.57 -28.83
CA LEU A 220 -3.17 -26.97 -28.58
C LEU A 220 -3.95 -27.94 -29.48
N ASN A 221 -5.26 -27.75 -29.60
CA ASN A 221 -6.11 -28.59 -30.46
C ASN A 221 -5.78 -28.41 -31.94
N ASP A 222 -5.62 -27.17 -32.41
CA ASP A 222 -5.27 -26.85 -33.80
C ASP A 222 -3.90 -27.45 -34.17
N THR A 223 -2.93 -27.39 -33.25
CA THR A 223 -1.59 -27.96 -33.44
C THR A 223 -1.65 -29.48 -33.58
N LYS A 224 -2.40 -30.17 -32.69
CA LYS A 224 -2.59 -31.62 -32.75
C LYS A 224 -3.31 -32.07 -34.03
N HIS A 225 -4.33 -31.32 -34.48
CA HIS A 225 -5.08 -31.64 -35.70
C HIS A 225 -4.28 -31.38 -36.97
N CYS A 226 -3.37 -30.39 -36.94
CA CYS A 226 -2.43 -30.14 -38.03
C CYS A 226 -1.55 -31.37 -38.33
N SER A 227 -1.18 -32.14 -37.30
CA SER A 227 -0.38 -33.37 -37.43
C SER A 227 -1.13 -34.54 -38.06
N THR A 228 -2.45 -34.62 -37.90
CA THR A 228 -3.26 -35.73 -38.45
C THR A 228 -3.52 -35.67 -39.96
N LYS A 229 -3.08 -34.62 -40.67
CA LYS A 229 -3.29 -34.49 -42.13
C LYS A 229 -2.24 -35.20 -43.01
N VAL A 230 -1.30 -35.92 -42.44
CA VAL A 230 -0.31 -36.69 -43.21
C VAL A 230 -0.66 -38.18 -43.16
N ASN A 231 -1.51 -38.62 -44.10
CA ASN A 231 -1.41 -39.88 -44.85
C ASN A 231 -2.74 -40.25 -45.54
N HIS A 232 -2.96 -39.69 -46.73
CA HIS A 232 -3.66 -40.40 -47.81
C HIS A 232 -3.04 -39.98 -49.15
N LYS A 233 -1.84 -40.51 -49.41
CA LYS A 233 -1.43 -40.87 -50.77
C LYS A 233 -1.02 -42.33 -50.71
N LEU A 234 -2.03 -43.19 -50.85
CA LEU A 234 -1.88 -44.51 -51.45
C LEU A 234 -1.83 -44.32 -52.97
#